data_AF-A0A933IQ04-F1
#
_entry.id   AF-A0A933IQ04-F1
#
_cell.length_a   1.000
_cell.length_b   1.000
_cell.length_c   1.000
_cell.angle_alpha   90.00
_cell.angle_beta   90.00
_cell.angle_gamma   90.00
#
_symmetry.space_group_name_H-M   'P 1'
#
loop_
_entity.id
_entity.type
_entity.pdbx_description
1 polymer ?
#
loop_
_entity_poly.entity_id
_entity_poly.type
_entity_poly.pdbx_seq_one_letter_code
_entity_poly.pdbx_strand_id
1 'polypeptide(L)' 'MSKIRDKMLKLDQWMVAVTFAEAGERNTALEIMNETPGKEIRKRVHGRVCKREDNRPVMRA' A
#
# COMPACT_ATOMS: atom_id res chain seq x y z
N MET A 1 32.15 -9.94 7.88
CA MET A 1 31.15 -11.03 7.69
C MET A 1 29.79 -10.50 8.14
N SER A 2 28.86 -10.19 7.23
CA SER A 2 27.39 -10.03 7.42
C SER A 2 26.84 -8.94 6.50
N LYS A 3 26.76 -9.20 5.19
CA LYS A 3 25.93 -8.42 4.24
C LYS A 3 24.93 -9.32 3.50
N ILE A 4 24.54 -10.44 4.14
CA ILE A 4 23.70 -11.49 3.52
C ILE A 4 22.29 -11.54 4.14
N ARG A 5 22.04 -10.84 5.26
CA ARG A 5 20.75 -10.90 5.98
C ARG A 5 19.70 -9.90 5.52
N ASP A 6 20.03 -8.94 4.64
CA ASP A 6 19.15 -7.79 4.36
C ASP A 6 18.08 -8.02 3.29
N LYS A 7 17.88 -9.24 2.81
CA LYS A 7 16.76 -9.56 1.92
C LYS A 7 16.25 -10.96 2.22
N MET A 8 15.51 -11.11 3.31
CA MET A 8 14.47 -12.13 3.32
C MET A 8 13.65 -11.89 2.05
N LEU A 9 13.68 -12.83 1.11
CA LEU A 9 13.01 -12.65 -0.17
C LEU A 9 11.54 -12.42 0.17
N LYS A 10 10.85 -11.48 -0.49
CA LYS A 10 9.41 -11.24 -0.22
C LYS A 10 8.60 -12.55 -0.27
N LEU A 11 9.10 -13.54 -1.01
CA LEU A 11 8.59 -14.90 -1.09
C LEU A 11 8.70 -15.68 0.24
N ASP A 12 9.80 -15.55 0.98
CA ASP A 12 9.97 -16.17 2.30
C ASP A 12 8.98 -15.59 3.31
N GLN A 13 8.79 -14.26 3.29
CA GLN A 13 7.79 -13.58 4.13
C GLN A 13 6.37 -14.06 3.81
N TRP A 14 6.07 -14.30 2.53
CA TRP A 14 4.79 -14.83 2.10
C TRP A 14 4.60 -16.29 2.50
N MET A 15 5.64 -17.11 2.36
CA MET A 15 5.61 -18.51 2.79
C MET A 15 5.28 -18.60 4.27
N VAL A 16 5.94 -17.80 5.10
CA VAL A 16 5.68 -17.73 6.54
C VAL A 16 4.25 -17.26 6.83
N ALA A 17 3.79 -16.18 6.19
CA ALA A 17 2.43 -15.67 6.39
C ALA A 17 1.34 -16.71 6.02
N VAL A 18 1.55 -17.48 4.95
CA VAL A 18 0.63 -18.55 4.54
C VAL A 18 0.54 -19.64 5.61
N THR A 19 1.67 -20.06 6.19
CA THR A 19 1.69 -21.06 7.27
C THR A 19 0.84 -20.65 8.47
N PHE A 20 0.93 -19.38 8.89
CA PHE A 20 0.12 -18.87 10.00
C PHE A 20 -1.37 -18.75 9.63
N ALA A 21 -1.68 -18.38 8.37
CA ALA A 21 -3.05 -18.35 7.89
C ALA A 21 -3.68 -19.76 7.87
N GLU A 22 -2.94 -20.78 7.44
CA GLU A 22 -3.36 -22.18 7.45
C GLU A 22 -3.56 -22.72 8.87
N ALA A 23 -2.75 -22.27 9.82
CA ALA A 23 -2.91 -22.58 11.25
C ALA A 23 -4.13 -21.89 11.89
N GLY A 24 -4.86 -21.04 11.15
CA GLY A 24 -6.00 -20.28 11.65
C GLY A 24 -5.62 -18.97 12.34
N GLU A 25 -4.33 -18.65 12.42
CA GLU A 25 -3.86 -17.39 12.98
C GLU A 25 -3.82 -16.29 11.92
N ARG A 26 -5.02 -15.80 11.59
CA ARG A 26 -5.19 -14.74 10.58
C ARG A 26 -4.47 -13.44 10.94
N ASN A 27 -4.47 -13.05 12.21
CA ASN A 27 -3.96 -11.75 12.64
C ASN A 27 -2.43 -11.67 12.50
N THR A 28 -1.72 -12.73 12.90
CA THR A 28 -0.26 -12.85 12.78
C THR A 28 0.16 -12.95 11.31
N ALA A 29 -0.57 -13.69 10.46
CA ALA A 29 -0.32 -13.70 9.02
C ALA A 29 -0.38 -12.29 8.40
N LEU A 30 -1.39 -11.50 8.77
CA LEU A 30 -1.53 -10.12 8.29
C LEU A 30 -0.43 -9.19 8.81
N GLU A 31 0.00 -9.36 10.06
CA GLU A 31 1.11 -8.60 10.63
C GLU A 31 2.40 -8.87 9.87
N ILE A 32 2.71 -10.15 9.64
CA ILE A 32 3.89 -10.59 8.87
C ILE A 32 3.87 -10.03 7.46
N MET A 33 2.71 -9.91 6.79
CA MET A 33 2.63 -9.30 5.46
C MET A 33 2.81 -7.77 5.48
N ASN A 34 2.42 -7.09 6.57
CA ASN A 34 2.47 -5.63 6.71
C ASN A 34 3.82 -5.11 7.22
N GLU A 35 4.67 -5.95 7.80
CA GLU A 35 6.02 -5.63 8.28
C GLU A 35 7.05 -5.32 7.17
N THR A 36 6.64 -5.07 5.93
CA THR A 36 7.60 -4.65 4.90
C THR A 36 8.19 -3.27 5.25
N PRO A 37 9.54 -3.12 5.38
CA PRO A 37 10.20 -1.85 5.60
C PRO A 37 10.21 -1.08 4.29
N GLY A 38 9.05 -0.53 3.96
CA GLY A 38 8.81 0.05 2.67
C GLY A 38 7.45 0.72 2.69
N LYS A 39 7.38 1.83 3.43
CA LYS A 39 6.48 2.92 3.05
C LYS A 39 6.90 3.36 1.64
N GLU A 40 6.55 2.58 0.63
CA GLU A 40 6.33 3.14 -0.69
C GLU A 40 5.18 4.11 -0.46
N ILE A 41 5.58 5.38 -0.33
CA ILE A 41 4.70 6.53 -0.39
C ILE A 41 3.92 6.32 -1.68
N ARG A 42 2.74 5.70 -1.58
CA ARG A 42 1.75 5.71 -2.65
C ARG A 42 1.52 7.18 -2.88
N LYS A 43 2.17 7.75 -3.92
CA LYS A 43 2.02 9.14 -4.29
C LYS A 43 0.52 9.28 -4.52
N ARG A 44 -0.20 9.83 -3.54
CA ARG A 44 -1.60 10.20 -3.72
C ARG A 44 -1.52 11.27 -4.79
N VAL A 45 -1.74 10.88 -6.04
CA VAL A 45 -2.01 11.82 -7.12
C VAL A 45 -3.31 12.47 -6.67
N HIS A 46 -3.17 13.57 -5.92
CA HIS A 46 -4.26 14.51 -5.73
C HIS A 46 -4.47 15.05 -7.13
N GLY A 47 -5.32 14.36 -7.90
CA GLY A 47 -5.89 14.91 -9.11
C GLY A 47 -6.50 16.22 -8.67
N ARG A 48 -5.84 17.33 -8.98
CA ARG A 48 -6.41 18.65 -8.83
C ARG A 48 -7.61 18.65 -9.76
N VAL A 49 -8.76 18.22 -9.27
CA VAL A 49 -10.04 18.59 -9.84
C VAL A 49 -10.15 20.08 -9.53
N CYS A 50 -9.46 20.90 -10.32
CA CYS A 50 -9.74 22.32 -10.38
C CYS A 50 -11.23 22.41 -10.70
N LYS A 51 -12.00 23.03 -9.82
CA LYS A 51 -13.40 23.32 -10.10
C LYS A 51 -13.42 24.09 -11.42
N ARG A 52 -14.12 23.56 -12.43
CA ARG A 52 -14.36 24.32 -13.67
C ARG A 52 -15.02 25.63 -13.24
N GLU A 53 -14.37 26.75 -13.52
CA GLU A 53 -15.05 28.04 -13.41
C GLU A 53 -16.19 27.99 -14.43
N ASP A 54 -17.43 27.99 -13.94
CA ASP A 54 -18.62 28.08 -14.77
C ASP A 54 -18.73 29.51 -15.34
N ASN A 55 -17.85 29.85 -16.28
CA ASN A 55 -17.94 31.06 -17.12
C ASN A 55 -19.05 30.90 -18.17
N ARG A 56 -20.22 30.40 -17.77
CA ARG A 56 -21.37 30.29 -18.67
C ARG A 56 -22.07 31.64 -18.67
N PRO A 57 -22.30 32.26 -19.84
CA PRO A 57 -23.03 33.52 -19.89
C PRO A 57 -24.45 33.31 -19.37
N VAL A 58 -24.82 34.06 -18.35
CA VAL A 58 -26.20 34.13 -17.84
C VAL A 58 -26.96 35.20 -18.61
N MET A 59 -28.10 34.81 -19.18
CA MET A 59 -29.02 35.72 -19.84
C MET A 59 -29.63 36.64 -18.77
N ARG A 60 -29.34 37.95 -18.85
CA ARG A 60 -29.95 38.93 -17.96
C ARG A 60 -31.38 39.20 -18.43
N ALA A 61 -32.34 39.01 -17.54
CA ALA A 61 -33.73 39.43 -17.72
C ALA A 61 -33.87 40.94 -17.50
#